data_AF-A0A5C6RW16-F1
#
_entry.id   AF-A0A5C6RW16-F1
#
_cell.length_a   1.000
_cell.length_b   1.000
_cell.length_c   1.000
_cell.angle_alpha   90.00
_cell.angle_beta   90.00
_cell.angle_gamma   90.00
#
_symmetry.space_group_name_H-M   'P 1'
#
loop_
_entity.id
_entity.type
_entity.pdbx_description
1 polymer ?
#
loop_
_entity_poly.entity_id
_entity_poly.type
_entity_poly.pdbx_seq_one_letter_code
_entity_poly.pdbx_strand_id
1 'polypeptide(L)'
;MNTRLLFGLAVLLMSTLAFSCEKSEAYADSPLLGYWKFDGHPATDTQAYLRVPNDEGLDVMEKSQMIELRADGTYRVFQWSWCGTPPSYTGWYDGTWEQVSDMPLTIKLSQNGYDQLREVAEVTNDQLLLRYLY
;
A
#
# COMPACT_ATOMS: atom_id res chain seq x y z
N MET A 1 -31.95 43.69 -4.31
CA MET A 1 -31.56 42.32 -3.88
C MET A 1 -30.84 41.68 -5.06
N ASN A 2 -29.50 41.59 -4.99
CA ASN A 2 -28.63 41.32 -6.15
C ASN A 2 -28.60 39.83 -6.53
N THR A 3 -29.46 39.44 -7.47
CA THR A 3 -29.50 38.11 -8.10
C THR A 3 -28.18 37.67 -8.75
N ARG A 4 -27.26 38.61 -9.04
CA ARG A 4 -25.93 38.31 -9.59
C ARG A 4 -24.93 37.73 -8.58
N LEU A 5 -25.11 37.99 -7.28
CA LEU A 5 -24.22 37.45 -6.23
C LEU A 5 -24.50 35.98 -5.91
N LEU A 6 -25.76 35.55 -6.05
CA LEU A 6 -26.18 34.16 -5.78
C LEU A 6 -25.69 33.19 -6.88
N PHE A 7 -25.64 33.63 -8.13
CA PHE A 7 -25.12 32.81 -9.24
C PHE A 7 -23.61 32.57 -9.15
N GLY A 8 -22.84 33.57 -8.71
CA GLY A 8 -21.38 33.43 -8.56
C GLY A 8 -20.98 32.45 -7.45
N LEU A 9 -21.72 32.43 -6.33
CA LEU A 9 -21.48 31.51 -5.22
C LEU A 9 -21.80 30.05 -5.59
N ALA A 10 -22.86 29.84 -6.37
CA ALA A 10 -23.28 28.50 -6.81
C ALA A 10 -22.26 27.85 -7.77
N VAL A 11 -21.67 28.63 -8.68
CA VAL A 11 -20.63 28.13 -9.61
C VAL A 11 -19.33 27.81 -8.85
N LEU A 12 -18.99 28.59 -7.82
CA LEU A 12 -17.78 28.36 -7.01
C LEU A 12 -17.91 27.15 -6.06
N LEU A 13 -19.13 26.83 -5.61
CA LEU A 13 -19.43 25.65 -4.81
C LEU A 13 -19.47 24.36 -5.65
N MET A 14 -19.85 24.43 -6.93
CA MET A 14 -19.81 23.27 -7.83
C MET A 14 -18.39 22.92 -8.31
N SER A 15 -17.48 23.90 -8.43
CA SER A 15 -16.10 23.65 -8.85
C SER A 15 -15.22 23.06 -7.74
N THR A 16 -15.55 23.25 -6.46
CA THR A 16 -14.84 22.60 -5.34
C THR A 16 -15.26 21.15 -5.12
N LEU A 17 -16.47 20.77 -5.58
CA LEU A 17 -16.95 19.38 -5.57
C LEU A 17 -16.34 18.53 -6.72
N ALA A 18 -15.89 19.16 -7.81
CA ALA A 18 -15.30 18.46 -8.95
C ALA A 18 -13.84 18.01 -8.72
N PHE A 19 -13.17 18.50 -7.67
CA PHE A 19 -11.82 18.06 -7.27
C PHE A 19 -11.82 17.00 -6.16
N SER A 20 -12.99 16.63 -5.65
CA SER A 20 -13.12 15.51 -4.73
C SER A 20 -13.65 14.31 -5.51
N CYS A 21 -12.85 13.25 -5.58
CA CYS A 21 -13.25 11.92 -6.08
C CYS A 21 -12.97 11.60 -7.56
N GLU A 22 -11.73 11.78 -8.00
CA GLU A 22 -11.09 10.68 -8.72
C GLU A 22 -9.94 10.22 -7.83
N LYS A 23 -10.21 9.22 -6.98
CA LYS A 23 -9.14 8.48 -6.31
C LYS A 23 -8.43 7.73 -7.43
N SER A 24 -7.47 8.40 -8.08
CA SER A 24 -6.68 7.90 -9.19
C SER A 24 -6.27 6.47 -8.91
N GLU A 25 -6.79 5.51 -9.68
CA GLU A 25 -6.30 4.13 -9.69
C GLU A 25 -4.97 4.09 -10.44
N ALA A 26 -3.99 4.85 -9.96
CA ALA A 26 -2.69 5.07 -10.58
C ALA A 26 -1.97 3.74 -10.91
N TYR A 27 -2.34 2.67 -10.21
CA TYR A 27 -1.73 1.36 -10.30
C TYR A 27 -2.71 0.23 -10.62
N ALA A 28 -3.88 0.51 -11.22
CA ALA A 28 -4.94 -0.47 -11.50
C ALA A 28 -4.42 -1.79 -12.12
N ASP A 29 -3.44 -1.70 -13.02
CA ASP A 29 -2.88 -2.83 -13.75
C ASP A 29 -1.60 -3.41 -13.12
N SER A 30 -1.22 -2.97 -11.91
CA SER A 30 0.02 -3.42 -11.28
C SER A 30 -0.09 -4.88 -10.79
N PRO A 31 0.88 -5.75 -11.12
CA PRO A 31 0.92 -7.12 -10.59
C PRO A 31 1.21 -7.15 -9.08
N LEU A 32 1.56 -6.02 -8.48
CA LEU A 32 1.85 -5.90 -7.06
C LEU A 32 0.59 -5.82 -6.19
N LEU A 33 -0.58 -5.57 -6.78
CA LEU A 33 -1.80 -5.30 -6.03
C LEU A 33 -2.29 -6.50 -5.18
N GLY A 34 -2.95 -6.18 -4.07
CA GLY A 34 -3.58 -7.14 -3.15
C GLY A 34 -2.68 -7.61 -2.01
N TYR A 35 -3.05 -8.71 -1.36
CA TYR A 35 -2.41 -9.21 -0.15
C TYR A 35 -1.27 -10.20 -0.38
N TRP A 36 -0.16 -9.93 0.29
CA TRP A 36 1.05 -10.73 0.30
C TRP A 36 1.39 -11.12 1.74
N LYS A 37 1.48 -12.42 2.01
CA LYS A 37 1.87 -12.97 3.31
C LYS A 37 3.37 -13.21 3.34
N PHE A 38 4.05 -12.72 4.36
CA PHE A 38 5.49 -12.95 4.53
C PHE A 38 5.80 -14.45 4.67
N ASP A 39 6.79 -14.90 3.89
CA ASP A 39 7.23 -16.29 3.81
C ASP A 39 8.64 -16.49 4.35
N GLY A 40 9.49 -15.46 4.30
CA GLY A 40 10.83 -15.50 4.88
C GLY A 40 11.83 -14.59 4.19
N HIS A 41 13.11 -14.89 4.43
CA HIS A 41 14.25 -14.19 3.85
C HIS A 41 15.09 -15.14 2.99
N PRO A 42 14.87 -15.20 1.66
CA PRO A 42 15.72 -16.01 0.78
C PRO A 42 17.16 -15.49 0.70
N ALA A 43 17.37 -14.21 1.01
CA ALA A 43 18.66 -13.57 1.17
C ALA A 43 18.59 -12.48 2.27
N THR A 44 19.74 -12.02 2.77
CA THR A 44 19.84 -11.04 3.86
C THR A 44 19.04 -9.76 3.62
N ASP A 45 19.02 -9.31 2.37
CA ASP A 45 18.39 -8.06 1.92
C ASP A 45 17.08 -8.31 1.14
N THR A 46 16.52 -9.52 1.18
CA THR A 46 15.34 -9.87 0.39
C THR A 46 14.25 -10.45 1.29
N GLN A 47 13.02 -9.98 1.12
CA GLN A 47 11.82 -10.53 1.73
C GLN A 47 11.00 -11.27 0.67
N ALA A 48 10.64 -12.52 0.97
CA ALA A 48 9.72 -13.29 0.17
C ALA A 48 8.31 -13.21 0.73
N TYR A 49 7.34 -13.12 -0.16
CA TYR A 49 5.93 -13.16 0.17
C TYR A 49 5.16 -14.11 -0.76
N LEU A 50 4.14 -14.74 -0.21
CA LEU A 50 3.18 -15.56 -0.95
C LEU A 50 1.88 -14.80 -1.17
N ARG A 51 1.27 -14.99 -2.33
CA ARG A 51 -0.04 -14.44 -2.67
C ARG A 51 -1.10 -15.00 -1.72
N VAL A 52 -2.00 -14.14 -1.26
CA VAL A 52 -3.21 -14.57 -0.56
C VAL A 52 -4.39 -14.45 -1.55
N PRO A 53 -4.91 -15.58 -2.07
CA PRO A 53 -6.04 -15.57 -2.99
C PRO A 53 -7.33 -15.24 -2.22
N ASN A 54 -7.88 -14.05 -2.48
CA ASN A 54 -9.16 -13.50 -1.99
C ASN A 54 -9.30 -13.19 -0.48
N ASP A 55 -10.01 -12.10 -0.22
CA ASP A 55 -10.46 -11.54 1.07
C ASP A 55 -11.50 -12.41 1.81
N GLU A 56 -11.59 -13.72 1.50
CA GLU A 56 -12.55 -14.63 2.14
C GLU A 56 -12.13 -14.96 3.57
N GLY A 57 -12.40 -14.01 4.48
CA GLY A 57 -12.30 -14.22 5.91
C GLY A 57 -10.92 -13.88 6.44
N LEU A 58 -10.88 -12.78 7.20
CA LEU A 58 -9.81 -12.23 8.02
C LEU A 58 -9.21 -13.20 9.07
N ASP A 59 -9.29 -14.51 8.89
CA ASP A 59 -8.66 -15.52 9.77
C ASP A 59 -7.14 -15.65 9.50
N VAL A 60 -6.63 -14.96 8.49
CA VAL A 60 -5.18 -14.85 8.22
C VAL A 60 -4.47 -13.95 9.25
N MET A 61 -5.22 -13.28 10.14
CA MET A 61 -4.79 -12.08 10.86
C MET A 61 -3.93 -12.25 12.10
N GLU A 62 -3.64 -13.46 12.58
CA GLU A 62 -3.00 -13.59 13.91
C GLU A 62 -1.69 -14.39 13.96
N LYS A 63 -1.01 -14.66 12.84
CA LYS A 63 0.25 -15.45 12.90
C LYS A 63 1.40 -15.03 11.98
N SER A 64 1.22 -14.14 11.01
CA SER A 64 2.29 -13.79 10.07
C SER A 64 2.27 -12.32 9.69
N GLN A 65 3.43 -11.78 9.31
CA GLN A 65 3.50 -10.43 8.75
C GLN A 65 2.81 -10.42 7.37
N MET A 66 2.13 -9.33 7.03
CA MET A 66 1.41 -9.19 5.76
C MET A 66 1.61 -7.79 5.18
N ILE A 67 1.56 -7.66 3.86
CA ILE A 67 1.51 -6.38 3.15
C ILE A 67 0.38 -6.40 2.12
N GLU A 68 -0.37 -5.31 2.02
CA GLU A 68 -1.38 -5.10 0.99
C GLU A 68 -1.04 -3.82 0.22
N LEU A 69 -0.93 -3.91 -1.11
CA LEU A 69 -0.73 -2.77 -2.00
C LEU A 69 -2.04 -2.52 -2.77
N ARG A 70 -2.53 -1.28 -2.78
CA ARG A 70 -3.80 -0.93 -3.42
C ARG A 70 -3.62 -0.01 -4.63
N ALA A 71 -4.56 -0.09 -5.57
CA ALA A 71 -4.52 0.66 -6.82
C ALA A 71 -4.48 2.19 -6.62
N ASP A 72 -4.98 2.66 -5.48
CA ASP A 72 -5.05 4.06 -5.08
C ASP A 72 -3.74 4.62 -4.50
N GLY A 73 -2.66 3.83 -4.49
CA GLY A 73 -1.37 4.22 -3.92
C GLY A 73 -1.30 4.14 -2.40
N THR A 74 -2.33 3.60 -1.72
CA THR A 74 -2.24 3.24 -0.30
C THR A 74 -1.71 1.83 -0.12
N TYR A 75 -0.98 1.60 0.96
CA TYR A 75 -0.63 0.25 1.39
C TYR A 75 -0.89 0.10 2.89
N ARG A 76 -1.03 -1.14 3.34
CA ARG A 76 -1.00 -1.44 4.77
C ARG A 76 -0.11 -2.64 5.05
N VAL A 77 0.50 -2.64 6.22
CA VAL A 77 1.37 -3.71 6.69
C VAL A 77 0.88 -4.19 8.05
N PHE A 78 0.78 -5.51 8.21
CA PHE A 78 0.60 -6.15 9.50
C PHE A 78 1.97 -6.61 9.97
N GLN A 79 2.40 -6.17 11.14
CA GLN A 79 3.68 -6.56 11.72
C GLN A 79 3.45 -7.38 12.99
N TRP A 80 4.44 -8.15 13.43
CA TRP A 80 4.47 -8.75 14.77
C TRP A 80 5.67 -8.16 15.52
N SER A 81 5.44 -7.59 16.70
CA SER A 81 6.52 -7.25 17.61
C SER A 81 6.86 -8.46 18.47
N TRP A 82 7.96 -9.12 18.14
CA TRP A 82 8.51 -10.20 18.96
C TRP A 82 9.25 -9.69 20.23
N CYS A 83 9.51 -8.38 20.32
CA CYS A 83 10.32 -7.78 21.38
C CYS A 83 9.54 -7.43 22.66
N GLY A 84 8.21 -7.62 22.68
CA GLY A 84 7.36 -7.36 23.84
C GLY A 84 7.12 -8.62 24.67
N THR A 85 7.19 -8.52 26.02
CA THR A 85 6.69 -9.56 26.92
C THR A 85 5.55 -8.97 27.76
N PRO A 86 4.29 -9.43 27.63
CA PRO A 86 3.81 -10.46 26.69
C PRO A 86 3.91 -10.02 25.23
N PRO A 87 3.85 -10.95 24.25
CA PRO A 87 3.88 -10.62 22.83
C PRO A 87 2.85 -9.53 22.54
N SER A 88 3.31 -8.36 22.10
CA SER A 88 2.40 -7.27 21.75
C SER A 88 1.93 -7.48 20.33
N TYR A 89 0.62 -7.76 20.19
CA TYR A 89 -0.05 -7.73 18.90
C TYR A 89 0.16 -6.33 18.29
N THR A 90 1.00 -6.25 17.28
CA THR A 90 1.16 -5.04 16.48
C THR A 90 0.18 -5.14 15.33
N GLY A 91 -0.75 -4.19 15.27
CA GLY A 91 -1.86 -4.24 14.33
C GLY A 91 -1.45 -3.91 12.89
N TRP A 92 -2.45 -3.47 12.14
CA TRP A 92 -2.22 -2.86 10.84
C TRP A 92 -1.66 -1.45 10.99
N TYR A 93 -0.71 -1.14 10.12
CA TYR A 93 -0.19 0.20 9.93
C TYR A 93 -0.38 0.59 8.47
N ASP A 94 -1.01 1.74 8.24
CA ASP A 94 -1.24 2.28 6.90
C ASP A 94 -0.05 3.13 6.43
N GLY A 95 0.04 3.32 5.12
CA GLY A 95 1.03 4.14 4.45
C GLY A 95 0.68 4.37 2.98
N THR A 96 1.62 4.95 2.24
CA THR A 96 1.51 5.13 0.79
C THR A 96 2.61 4.38 0.07
N TRP A 97 2.33 3.91 -1.13
CA TRP A 97 3.32 3.33 -2.02
C TRP A 97 3.26 3.99 -3.39
N GLU A 98 4.41 4.07 -4.03
CA GLU A 98 4.51 4.53 -5.41
C GLU A 98 5.62 3.79 -6.16
N GLN A 99 5.43 3.58 -7.45
CA GLN A 99 6.48 3.12 -8.36
C GLN A 99 7.36 4.30 -8.75
N VAL A 100 8.67 4.18 -8.53
CA VAL A 100 9.66 5.25 -8.77
C VAL A 100 10.63 4.94 -9.91
N SER A 101 10.69 3.69 -10.37
CA SER A 101 11.48 3.26 -11.53
C SER A 101 10.90 1.99 -12.13
N ASP A 102 11.00 1.84 -13.45
CA ASP A 102 10.53 0.66 -14.19
C ASP A 102 11.64 -0.39 -14.40
N MET A 103 12.90 0.05 -14.48
CA MET A 103 14.05 -0.81 -14.77
C MET A 103 15.29 -0.39 -13.95
N PRO A 104 15.59 -1.07 -12.83
CA PRO A 104 14.77 -2.14 -12.23
C PRO A 104 13.45 -1.59 -11.69
N LEU A 105 12.42 -2.44 -11.62
CA LEU A 105 11.14 -2.10 -11.02
C LEU A 105 11.36 -1.77 -9.55
N THR A 106 11.17 -0.52 -9.18
CA THR A 106 11.43 0.00 -7.84
C THR A 106 10.19 0.69 -7.30
N ILE A 107 9.82 0.36 -6.07
CA ILE A 107 8.75 1.00 -5.34
C ILE A 107 9.30 1.72 -4.11
N LYS A 108 8.64 2.80 -3.71
CA LYS A 108 8.83 3.47 -2.43
C LYS A 108 7.65 3.14 -1.53
N LEU A 109 7.92 2.72 -0.30
CA LEU A 109 6.94 2.55 0.77
C LEU A 109 7.15 3.66 1.80
N SER A 110 6.12 4.44 2.08
CA SER A 110 6.16 5.57 3.00
C SER A 110 5.19 5.37 4.16
N GLN A 111 5.70 5.37 5.39
CA GLN A 111 4.91 5.20 6.61
C GLN A 111 5.49 6.01 7.76
N ASN A 112 4.66 6.78 8.46
CA ASN A 112 5.05 7.59 9.63
C ASN A 112 6.28 8.49 9.40
N GLY A 113 6.44 9.04 8.19
CA GLY A 113 7.59 9.88 7.83
C GLY A 113 8.88 9.12 7.51
N TYR A 114 8.83 7.79 7.47
CA TYR A 114 9.92 6.93 7.01
C TYR A 114 9.64 6.43 5.60
N ASP A 115 10.60 6.69 4.72
CA ASP A 115 10.58 6.22 3.34
C ASP A 115 11.53 5.03 3.19
N GLN A 116 11.07 4.02 2.46
CA GLN A 116 11.82 2.80 2.20
C GLN A 116 11.75 2.46 0.72
N LEU A 117 12.89 2.46 0.05
CA LEU A 117 13.00 1.99 -1.32
C LEU A 117 13.10 0.46 -1.34
N ARG A 118 12.40 -0.15 -2.29
CA ARG A 118 12.37 -1.58 -2.54
C ARG A 118 12.48 -1.84 -4.02
N GLU A 119 13.38 -2.74 -4.39
CA GLU A 119 13.36 -3.32 -5.72
C GLU A 119 12.43 -4.53 -5.72
N VAL A 120 11.59 -4.64 -6.75
CA VAL A 120 10.82 -5.85 -7.03
C VAL A 120 11.73 -6.81 -7.79
N ALA A 121 12.38 -7.70 -7.06
CA ALA A 121 13.29 -8.68 -7.64
C ALA A 121 12.53 -9.74 -8.46
N GLU A 122 11.31 -10.09 -8.03
CA GLU A 122 10.40 -10.99 -8.73
C GLU A 122 8.96 -10.68 -8.34
N VAL A 123 8.04 -10.75 -9.30
CA VAL A 123 6.60 -10.76 -9.07
C VAL A 123 5.93 -11.74 -10.03
N THR A 124 5.18 -12.69 -9.48
CA THR A 124 4.35 -13.66 -10.20
C THR A 124 2.95 -13.68 -9.59
N ASN A 125 2.07 -14.55 -10.07
CA ASN A 125 0.74 -14.71 -9.48
C ASN A 125 0.78 -15.25 -8.04
N ASP A 126 1.86 -15.94 -7.66
CA ASP A 126 1.96 -16.65 -6.38
C ASP A 126 3.04 -16.09 -5.46
N GLN A 127 4.02 -15.36 -5.99
CA GLN A 127 5.19 -14.91 -5.24
C GLN A 127 5.55 -13.45 -5.52
N LEU A 128 6.00 -12.77 -4.47
CA LEU A 128 6.61 -11.45 -4.53
C LEU A 128 7.94 -11.47 -3.77
N LEU A 129 9.01 -11.00 -4.40
CA LEU A 129 10.31 -10.79 -3.79
C LEU A 129 10.64 -9.30 -3.75
N LEU A 130 10.77 -8.75 -2.54
CA LEU A 130 11.15 -7.35 -2.32
C LEU A 130 12.57 -7.28 -1.74
N ARG A 131 13.46 -6.60 -2.46
CA ARG A 131 14.84 -6.36 -2.02
C ARG A 131 15.00 -4.96 -1.43
N TYR A 132 15.67 -4.86 -0.28
CA TYR A 132 16.00 -3.58 0.35
C TYR A 132 17.03 -2.82 -0.49
N LEU A 133 16.74 -1.54 -0.76
CA LEU A 133 17.70 -0.59 -1.30
C LEU A 133 18.13 0.34 -0.15
N TYR A 134 19.42 0.31 0.19
CA TYR A 134 20.01 1.09 1.29
C TYR A 134 20.25 2.56 0.92
#